data_AF-D1JC31-F1
#
_entry.id   AF-D1JC31-F1
#
_cell.length_a   1.000
_cell.length_b   1.000
_cell.length_c   1.000
_cell.angle_alpha   90.00
_cell.angle_beta   90.00
_cell.angle_gamma   90.00
#
_symmetry.space_group_name_H-M   'P 1'
#
loop_
_entity.id
_entity.type
_entity.pdbx_description
1 polymer ?
#
loop_
_entity_poly.entity_id
_entity_poly.type
_entity_poly.pdbx_seq_one_letter_code
_entity_poly.pdbx_strand_id
1 'polypeptide(L)'
;MTDRNSYFDAYDLTMMVLFAFASALLNTYLPIKFFTEYFSIPGPAAGMALLGGFIFVLWAALARAIIKKKYVAIVTSLLIASFCMLIAPWYGIVSPIWFGVYGIIALLLMGFFVDLTWSESKFRVGLGGGLGNLACLGITWIAIGVHIGVWPSPEFAPILGIAAFISGFIGALIAFWVSKAFL
;
A
#
# COMPACT_ATOMS: atom_id res chain seq x y z
N MET A 1 28.38 17.33 22.87
CA MET A 1 27.22 16.54 22.41
C MET A 1 27.30 16.53 20.89
N THR A 2 27.58 15.38 20.31
CA THR A 2 27.74 15.20 18.87
C THR A 2 26.41 15.41 18.17
N ASP A 3 26.31 16.44 17.32
CA ASP A 3 25.25 16.61 16.33
C ASP A 3 25.22 15.36 15.45
N ARG A 4 24.36 14.40 15.80
CA ARG A 4 24.02 13.31 14.89
C ARG A 4 23.04 13.88 13.88
N ASN A 5 23.54 14.32 12.74
CA ASN A 5 22.72 14.58 11.57
C ASN A 5 21.93 13.30 11.24
N SER A 6 20.64 13.29 11.59
CA SER A 6 19.71 12.21 11.23
C SER A 6 19.61 12.12 9.71
N TYR A 7 19.54 10.89 9.16
CA TYR A 7 19.40 10.68 7.71
C TYR A 7 18.13 11.35 7.14
N PHE A 8 17.03 11.22 7.89
CA PHE A 8 15.79 11.96 7.65
C PHE A 8 15.72 13.16 8.58
N ASP A 9 15.50 14.33 7.99
CA ASP A 9 15.26 15.55 8.76
C ASP A 9 13.79 15.66 9.19
N ALA A 10 13.46 16.72 9.92
CA ALA A 10 12.11 16.93 10.43
C ALA A 10 11.07 17.08 9.30
N TYR A 11 11.46 17.66 8.17
CA TYR A 11 10.57 17.83 7.02
C TYR A 11 10.24 16.47 6.41
N ASP A 12 11.25 15.63 6.17
CA ASP A 12 11.06 14.28 5.62
C ASP A 12 10.12 13.45 6.51
N LEU A 13 10.39 13.44 7.82
CA LEU A 13 9.59 12.70 8.78
C LEU A 13 8.14 13.19 8.80
N THR A 14 7.93 14.50 8.78
CA THR A 14 6.60 15.10 8.74
C THR A 14 5.84 14.69 7.49
N MET A 15 6.47 14.76 6.31
CA MET A 15 5.84 14.39 5.05
C MET A 15 5.49 12.91 4.99
N MET A 16 6.39 12.01 5.43
CA MET A 16 6.11 10.57 5.50
C MET A 16 4.93 10.28 6.44
N VAL A 17 4.88 10.94 7.61
CA VAL A 17 3.77 10.79 8.56
C VAL A 17 2.45 11.27 7.96
N LEU A 18 2.43 12.44 7.31
CA LEU A 18 1.21 12.99 6.70
C LEU A 18 0.64 12.08 5.61
N PHE A 19 1.49 11.61 4.69
CA PHE A 19 1.05 10.70 3.63
C PHE A 19 0.61 9.35 4.17
N ALA A 20 1.33 8.81 5.17
CA ALA A 20 0.96 7.57 5.80
C ALA A 20 -0.39 7.66 6.54
N PHE A 21 -0.63 8.77 7.24
CA PHE A 21 -1.87 9.02 7.94
C PHE A 21 -3.04 9.20 6.97
N ALA A 22 -2.87 9.96 5.89
CA ALA A 22 -3.88 10.12 4.85
C ALA A 22 -4.27 8.77 4.21
N SER A 23 -3.27 7.95 3.88
CA SER A 23 -3.48 6.59 3.37
C SER A 23 -4.27 5.72 4.35
N ALA A 24 -3.91 5.75 5.65
CA ALA A 24 -4.60 4.97 6.67
C ALA A 24 -6.06 5.42 6.86
N LEU A 25 -6.33 6.73 6.87
CA LEU A 25 -7.69 7.26 6.93
C LEU A 25 -8.54 6.79 5.74
N LEU A 26 -7.98 6.81 4.52
CA LEU A 26 -8.67 6.31 3.35
C LEU A 26 -8.98 4.82 3.46
N ASN A 27 -8.02 4.02 3.93
CA ASN A 27 -8.22 2.58 4.13
C ASN A 27 -9.34 2.29 5.15
N THR A 28 -9.43 3.08 6.22
CA THR A 28 -10.44 2.88 7.27
C THR A 28 -11.82 3.37 6.87
N TYR A 29 -11.91 4.57 6.28
CA TYR A 29 -13.18 5.28 6.16
C TYR A 29 -13.79 5.25 4.76
N LEU A 30 -13.06 4.84 3.72
CA LEU A 30 -13.69 4.57 2.43
C LEU A 30 -14.60 3.34 2.58
N PRO A 31 -15.88 3.41 2.16
CA PRO A 31 -16.83 2.31 2.28
C PRO A 31 -16.59 1.26 1.17
N ILE A 32 -15.36 0.77 1.05
CA ILE A 32 -14.94 -0.11 -0.05
C ILE A 32 -15.71 -1.43 -0.02
N LYS A 33 -15.95 -1.95 1.19
CA LYS A 33 -16.77 -3.15 1.39
C LYS A 33 -18.15 -3.00 0.77
N PHE A 34 -18.80 -1.87 1.01
CA PHE A 34 -20.11 -1.56 0.43
C PHE A 34 -20.05 -1.51 -1.10
N PHE A 35 -19.02 -0.87 -1.68
CA PHE A 35 -18.85 -0.86 -3.14
C PHE A 35 -18.65 -2.27 -3.72
N THR A 36 -17.78 -3.08 -3.11
CA THR A 36 -17.53 -4.44 -3.61
C THR A 36 -18.74 -5.35 -3.47
N GLU A 37 -19.54 -5.20 -2.40
CA GLU A 37 -20.79 -5.94 -2.22
C GLU A 37 -21.87 -5.48 -3.20
N TYR A 38 -22.01 -4.18 -3.43
CA TYR A 38 -22.95 -3.62 -4.40
C TYR A 38 -22.70 -4.16 -5.82
N PHE A 39 -21.43 -4.26 -6.23
CA PHE A 39 -21.04 -4.82 -7.53
C PHE A 39 -20.89 -6.35 -7.52
N SER A 40 -21.21 -7.02 -6.41
CA SER A 40 -21.09 -8.48 -6.25
C SER A 40 -19.69 -9.01 -6.61
N ILE A 41 -18.65 -8.24 -6.28
CA ILE A 41 -17.26 -8.61 -6.57
C ILE A 41 -16.83 -9.64 -5.52
N PRO A 42 -16.52 -10.88 -5.94
CA PRO A 42 -16.28 -11.96 -5.00
C PRO A 42 -14.86 -11.91 -4.42
N GLY A 43 -14.68 -12.57 -3.28
CA GLY A 43 -13.37 -12.85 -2.69
C GLY A 43 -12.89 -11.85 -1.64
N PRO A 44 -11.99 -12.29 -0.75
CA PRO A 44 -11.46 -11.45 0.30
C PRO A 44 -10.60 -10.32 -0.29
N ALA A 45 -10.57 -9.18 0.39
CA ALA A 45 -9.71 -8.05 0.02
C ALA A 45 -9.89 -7.51 -1.42
N ALA A 46 -11.05 -7.73 -2.06
CA ALA A 46 -11.35 -7.19 -3.40
C ALA A 46 -11.18 -5.66 -3.48
N GLY A 47 -11.44 -4.97 -2.37
CA GLY A 47 -11.17 -3.54 -2.26
C GLY A 47 -9.72 -3.13 -2.49
N MET A 48 -8.76 -3.91 -1.96
CA MET A 48 -7.33 -3.70 -2.17
C MET A 48 -6.93 -4.02 -3.62
N ALA A 49 -7.56 -5.04 -4.22
CA ALA A 49 -7.35 -5.35 -5.63
C ALA A 49 -7.74 -4.18 -6.52
N LEU A 50 -8.86 -3.51 -6.25
CA LEU A 50 -9.36 -2.43 -7.12
C LEU A 50 -8.74 -1.07 -6.80
N LEU A 51 -8.58 -0.76 -5.51
CA LEU A 51 -8.24 0.58 -5.03
C LEU A 51 -6.93 0.64 -4.24
N GLY A 52 -6.25 -0.49 -4.01
CA GLY A 52 -5.00 -0.52 -3.23
C GLY A 52 -3.89 0.38 -3.80
N GLY A 53 -3.90 0.60 -5.12
CA GLY A 53 -3.02 1.58 -5.73
C GLY A 53 -3.28 3.02 -5.30
N PHE A 54 -4.54 3.41 -5.21
CA PHE A 54 -4.93 4.74 -4.73
C PHE A 54 -4.79 4.87 -3.20
N ILE A 55 -5.13 3.81 -2.47
CA ILE A 55 -5.16 3.81 -1.00
C ILE A 55 -3.76 3.72 -0.41
N PHE A 56 -2.86 2.92 -0.99
CA PHE A 56 -1.54 2.65 -0.41
C PHE A 56 -0.39 3.10 -1.32
N VAL A 57 -0.33 2.61 -2.55
CA VAL A 57 0.84 2.83 -3.43
C VAL A 57 1.06 4.31 -3.73
N LEU A 58 0.00 5.04 -4.07
CA LEU A 58 0.05 6.47 -4.40
C LEU A 58 0.75 7.27 -3.31
N TRP A 59 0.41 7.03 -2.04
CA TRP A 59 0.91 7.80 -0.90
C TRP A 59 2.38 7.51 -0.61
N ALA A 60 2.78 6.24 -0.65
CA ALA A 60 4.18 5.85 -0.52
C ALA A 60 5.04 6.38 -1.68
N ALA A 61 4.50 6.33 -2.90
CA ALA A 61 5.16 6.86 -4.09
C ALA A 61 5.28 8.39 -4.06
N LEU A 62 4.26 9.12 -3.62
CA LEU A 62 4.31 10.58 -3.46
C LEU A 62 5.36 11.00 -2.44
N ALA A 63 5.42 10.33 -1.29
CA ALA A 63 6.47 10.56 -0.29
C ALA A 63 7.85 10.41 -0.92
N ARG A 64 8.08 9.30 -1.64
CA ARG A 64 9.35 9.02 -2.34
C ARG A 64 9.68 10.05 -3.41
N ALA A 65 8.67 10.55 -4.12
CA ALA A 65 8.81 11.55 -5.16
C ALA A 65 9.22 12.93 -4.62
N ILE A 66 8.64 13.34 -3.49
CA ILE A 66 8.87 14.64 -2.86
C ILE A 66 10.22 14.66 -2.13
N ILE A 67 10.47 13.66 -1.29
CA ILE A 67 11.65 13.63 -0.43
C ILE A 67 12.91 13.27 -1.23
N LYS A 68 12.76 12.53 -2.33
CA LYS A 68 13.85 12.13 -3.24
C LYS A 68 14.97 11.29 -2.61
N LYS A 69 14.87 10.90 -1.32
CA LYS A 69 15.80 9.99 -0.61
C LYS A 69 15.41 8.51 -0.77
N LYS A 70 16.39 7.62 -0.59
CA LYS A 70 16.16 6.17 -0.55
C LYS A 70 15.41 5.78 0.74
N TYR A 71 14.72 4.65 0.69
CA TYR A 71 13.96 4.04 1.78
C TYR A 71 12.70 4.80 2.22
N VAL A 72 12.38 5.93 1.58
CA VAL A 72 11.22 6.76 1.93
C VAL A 72 9.91 6.00 1.74
N ALA A 73 9.74 5.31 0.62
CA ALA A 73 8.50 4.55 0.38
C ALA A 73 8.37 3.37 1.36
N ILE A 74 9.50 2.76 1.74
CA ILE A 74 9.55 1.69 2.74
C ILE A 74 9.08 2.20 4.10
N VAL A 75 9.70 3.28 4.60
CA VAL A 75 9.36 3.87 5.91
C VAL A 75 7.92 4.37 5.90
N THR A 76 7.49 5.05 4.83
CA THR A 76 6.10 5.52 4.70
C THR A 76 5.12 4.36 4.75
N SER A 77 5.42 3.25 4.09
CA SER A 77 4.54 2.07 4.08
C SER A 77 4.46 1.36 5.43
N LEU A 78 5.55 1.35 6.20
CA LEU A 78 5.54 0.87 7.59
C LEU A 78 4.73 1.79 8.51
N LEU A 79 4.79 3.10 8.30
CA LEU A 79 3.94 4.05 9.00
C LEU A 79 2.46 3.85 8.64
N ILE A 80 2.14 3.59 7.36
CA ILE A 80 0.78 3.23 6.93
C ILE A 80 0.30 2.00 7.71
N ALA A 81 1.11 0.94 7.74
CA ALA A 81 0.76 -0.29 8.46
C ALA A 81 0.50 0.00 9.95
N SER A 82 1.36 0.82 10.56
CA SER A 82 1.26 1.20 11.96
C SER A 82 -0.03 1.96 12.24
N PHE A 83 -0.36 2.98 11.45
CA PHE A 83 -1.61 3.74 11.61
C PHE A 83 -2.84 2.87 11.37
N CYS A 84 -2.84 2.06 10.32
CA CYS A 84 -3.95 1.13 10.06
C CYS A 84 -4.21 0.24 11.28
N MET A 85 -3.18 -0.36 11.87
CA MET A 85 -3.30 -1.23 13.05
C MET A 85 -3.70 -0.51 14.33
N LEU A 86 -3.32 0.77 14.49
CA LEU A 86 -3.75 1.59 15.64
C LEU A 86 -5.25 1.95 15.55
N ILE A 87 -5.77 2.10 14.35
CA ILE A 87 -7.18 2.44 14.11
C ILE A 87 -8.07 1.20 14.22
N ALA A 88 -7.67 0.11 13.57
CA ALA A 88 -8.38 -1.16 13.61
C ALA A 88 -7.44 -2.35 13.38
N PRO A 89 -7.75 -3.54 13.91
CA PRO A 89 -7.05 -4.76 13.52
C PRO A 89 -7.06 -4.93 12.00
N TRP A 90 -6.01 -5.54 11.43
CA TRP A 90 -5.90 -5.72 9.97
C TRP A 90 -7.10 -6.53 9.45
N TYR A 91 -7.92 -5.91 8.57
CA TYR A 91 -9.21 -6.44 8.12
C TYR A 91 -10.22 -6.79 9.24
N GLY A 92 -10.07 -6.19 10.43
CA GLY A 92 -10.92 -6.47 11.60
C GLY A 92 -10.67 -7.82 12.25
N ILE A 93 -9.61 -8.54 11.86
CA ILE A 93 -9.29 -9.87 12.37
C ILE A 93 -8.50 -9.74 13.66
N VAL A 94 -9.10 -10.19 14.77
CA VAL A 94 -8.54 -10.12 16.13
C VAL A 94 -7.89 -11.42 16.60
N SER A 95 -8.14 -12.53 15.90
CA SER A 95 -7.57 -13.84 16.21
C SER A 95 -7.03 -14.49 14.92
N PRO A 96 -5.76 -14.94 14.90
CA PRO A 96 -4.78 -14.83 15.98
C PRO A 96 -4.35 -13.37 16.25
N ILE A 97 -3.94 -13.06 17.48
CA ILE A 97 -3.57 -11.68 17.86
C ILE A 97 -2.42 -11.09 17.03
N TRP A 98 -1.59 -11.95 16.46
CA TRP A 98 -0.46 -11.58 15.60
C TRP A 98 -0.84 -11.46 14.12
N PHE A 99 -2.12 -11.58 13.74
CA PHE A 99 -2.56 -11.47 12.33
C PHE A 99 -2.09 -10.17 11.65
N GLY A 100 -1.97 -9.08 12.41
CA GLY A 100 -1.42 -7.81 11.93
C GLY A 100 -0.01 -7.89 11.35
N VAL A 101 0.79 -8.90 11.71
CA VAL A 101 2.13 -9.13 11.14
C VAL A 101 2.06 -9.31 9.62
N TYR A 102 1.02 -9.97 9.10
CA TYR A 102 0.83 -10.08 7.64
C TYR A 102 0.62 -8.71 7.00
N GLY A 103 -0.13 -7.81 7.63
CA GLY A 103 -0.34 -6.44 7.15
C GLY A 103 0.97 -5.65 7.10
N ILE A 104 1.82 -5.79 8.13
CA ILE A 104 3.16 -5.18 8.16
C ILE A 104 4.00 -5.70 7.00
N ILE A 105 4.07 -7.03 6.81
CA ILE A 105 4.87 -7.64 5.74
C ILE A 105 4.34 -7.23 4.35
N ALA A 106 3.02 -7.21 4.18
CA ALA A 106 2.36 -6.82 2.94
C ALA A 106 2.72 -5.39 2.52
N LEU A 107 2.58 -4.42 3.44
CA LEU A 107 2.92 -3.02 3.17
C LEU A 107 4.43 -2.79 3.10
N LEU A 108 5.24 -3.52 3.87
CA LEU A 108 6.69 -3.48 3.75
C LEU A 108 7.16 -3.87 2.34
N LEU A 109 6.66 -5.00 1.80
CA LEU A 109 7.00 -5.44 0.45
C LEU A 109 6.50 -4.45 -0.60
N MET A 110 5.30 -3.90 -0.42
CA MET A 110 4.79 -2.86 -1.31
C MET A 110 5.73 -1.65 -1.34
N GLY A 111 6.10 -1.11 -0.16
CA GLY A 111 7.03 0.00 -0.05
C GLY A 111 8.40 -0.32 -0.64
N PHE A 112 8.88 -1.56 -0.48
CA PHE A 112 10.14 -2.02 -1.07
C PHE A 112 10.12 -2.00 -2.59
N PHE A 113 9.07 -2.53 -3.23
CA PHE A 113 8.94 -2.47 -4.69
C PHE A 113 8.85 -1.04 -5.21
N VAL A 114 8.07 -0.18 -4.56
CA VAL A 114 7.94 1.23 -4.94
C VAL A 114 9.28 1.96 -4.81
N ASP A 115 10.03 1.75 -3.72
CA ASP A 115 11.31 2.43 -3.50
C ASP A 115 12.39 1.97 -4.49
N LEU A 116 12.47 0.66 -4.73
CA LEU A 116 13.48 0.03 -5.57
C LEU A 116 13.35 0.41 -7.05
N THR A 117 12.12 0.56 -7.54
CA THR A 117 11.88 0.86 -8.96
C THR A 117 11.72 2.36 -9.23
N TRP A 118 11.72 3.20 -8.20
CA TRP A 118 11.60 4.65 -8.38
C TRP A 118 12.73 5.20 -9.25
N SER A 119 12.37 5.83 -10.37
CA SER A 119 13.33 6.35 -11.35
C SER A 119 12.65 7.37 -12.27
N GLU A 120 13.42 7.98 -13.16
CA GLU A 120 12.90 8.87 -14.22
C GLU A 120 12.04 8.12 -15.28
N SER A 121 12.08 6.79 -15.30
CA SER A 121 11.26 6.00 -16.21
C SER A 121 9.87 5.75 -15.62
N LYS A 122 8.85 6.37 -16.23
CA LYS A 122 7.44 6.15 -15.88
C LYS A 122 7.06 4.66 -15.87
N PHE A 123 7.62 3.87 -16.78
CA PHE A 123 7.33 2.43 -16.85
C PHE A 123 7.88 1.68 -15.65
N ARG A 124 9.11 1.97 -15.21
CA ARG A 124 9.71 1.35 -14.01
C ARG A 124 8.97 1.75 -12.74
N VAL A 125 8.56 3.01 -12.63
CA VAL A 125 7.77 3.51 -11.50
C VAL A 125 6.42 2.78 -11.44
N GLY A 126 5.70 2.73 -12.56
CA GLY A 126 4.45 1.98 -12.66
C GLY A 126 4.63 0.50 -12.31
N LEU A 127 5.68 -0.15 -12.83
CA LEU A 127 5.97 -1.56 -12.57
C LEU A 127 6.13 -1.85 -11.07
N GLY A 128 6.86 -1.01 -10.33
CA GLY A 128 7.00 -1.21 -8.87
C GLY A 128 5.71 -0.96 -8.11
N GLY A 129 4.89 0.01 -8.53
CA GLY A 129 3.56 0.19 -7.96
C GLY A 129 2.67 -1.02 -8.17
N GLY A 130 2.65 -1.56 -9.39
CA GLY A 130 1.85 -2.74 -9.73
C GLY A 130 2.31 -4.00 -9.00
N LEU A 131 3.62 -4.29 -9.00
CA LEU A 131 4.20 -5.41 -8.25
C LEU A 131 3.99 -5.24 -6.75
N GLY A 132 4.10 -4.02 -6.23
CA GLY A 132 3.88 -3.72 -4.82
C GLY A 132 2.45 -4.00 -4.37
N ASN A 133 1.44 -3.53 -5.12
CA ASN A 133 0.05 -3.80 -4.77
C ASN A 133 -0.32 -5.28 -4.95
N LEU A 134 0.21 -5.94 -5.99
CA LEU A 134 0.02 -7.37 -6.21
C LEU A 134 0.62 -8.20 -5.06
N ALA A 135 1.82 -7.86 -4.59
CA ALA A 135 2.45 -8.51 -3.44
C ALA A 135 1.63 -8.30 -2.16
N CYS A 136 1.13 -7.07 -1.94
CA CYS A 136 0.26 -6.75 -0.82
C CYS A 136 -1.02 -7.60 -0.81
N LEU A 137 -1.69 -7.70 -1.96
CA LEU A 137 -2.88 -8.54 -2.13
C LEU A 137 -2.56 -10.02 -1.93
N GLY A 138 -1.48 -10.52 -2.51
CA GLY A 138 -1.07 -11.93 -2.41
C GLY A 138 -0.82 -12.35 -0.96
N ILE A 139 -0.09 -11.54 -0.19
CA ILE A 139 0.14 -11.79 1.25
C ILE A 139 -1.19 -11.77 2.00
N THR A 140 -2.05 -10.81 1.69
CA THR A 140 -3.37 -10.70 2.34
C THR A 140 -4.24 -11.93 2.07
N TRP A 141 -4.27 -12.42 0.83
CA TRP A 141 -4.98 -13.65 0.48
C TRP A 141 -4.41 -14.87 1.17
N ILE A 142 -3.08 -15.02 1.23
CA ILE A 142 -2.44 -16.13 1.95
C ILE A 142 -2.83 -16.07 3.44
N ALA A 143 -2.78 -14.88 4.06
CA ALA A 143 -3.12 -14.71 5.46
C ALA A 143 -4.58 -15.11 5.75
N ILE A 144 -5.52 -14.58 4.97
CA ILE A 144 -6.96 -14.87 5.15
C ILE A 144 -7.25 -16.33 4.80
N GLY A 145 -6.69 -16.84 3.72
CA GLY A 145 -6.91 -18.21 3.26
C GLY A 145 -6.39 -19.26 4.25
N VAL A 146 -5.20 -19.06 4.83
CA VAL A 146 -4.60 -20.00 5.79
C VAL A 146 -5.29 -19.94 7.15
N HIS A 147 -5.63 -18.76 7.66
CA HIS A 147 -6.12 -18.61 9.04
C HIS A 147 -7.64 -18.58 9.17
N ILE A 148 -8.35 -18.18 8.12
CA ILE A 148 -9.83 -18.02 8.13
C ILE A 148 -10.49 -19.00 7.15
N GLY A 149 -9.71 -19.66 6.28
CA GLY A 149 -10.22 -20.63 5.30
C GLY A 149 -10.96 -19.98 4.11
N VAL A 150 -10.91 -18.65 4.00
CA VAL A 150 -11.58 -17.91 2.91
C VAL A 150 -10.56 -17.55 1.84
N TRP A 151 -10.67 -18.21 0.69
CA TRP A 151 -9.84 -17.95 -0.49
C TRP A 151 -10.61 -17.16 -1.54
N PRO A 152 -9.92 -16.37 -2.40
CA PRO A 152 -10.56 -15.86 -3.60
C PRO A 152 -11.01 -17.04 -4.48
N SER A 153 -12.17 -16.90 -5.13
CA SER A 153 -12.61 -17.90 -6.10
C SER A 153 -11.56 -18.04 -7.21
N PRO A 154 -11.15 -19.27 -7.60
CA PRO A 154 -10.09 -19.49 -8.59
C PRO A 154 -10.34 -18.79 -9.93
N GLU A 155 -11.61 -18.64 -10.31
CA GLU A 155 -12.02 -17.97 -11.55
C GLU A 155 -11.76 -16.46 -11.50
N PHE A 156 -11.91 -15.85 -10.32
CA PHE A 156 -11.76 -14.42 -10.11
C PHE A 156 -10.37 -14.02 -9.62
N ALA A 157 -9.60 -14.94 -9.02
CA ALA A 157 -8.27 -14.64 -8.50
C ALA A 157 -7.31 -14.06 -9.56
N PRO A 158 -7.22 -14.58 -10.80
CA PRO A 158 -6.38 -13.97 -11.84
C PRO A 158 -6.85 -12.55 -12.19
N ILE A 159 -8.17 -12.35 -12.30
CA ILE A 159 -8.77 -11.05 -12.66
C ILE A 159 -8.46 -10.02 -11.58
N LEU A 160 -8.67 -10.38 -10.30
CA LEU A 160 -8.36 -9.51 -9.17
C LEU A 160 -6.85 -9.26 -9.03
N GLY A 161 -6.01 -10.25 -9.33
CA GLY A 161 -4.56 -10.07 -9.37
C GLY A 161 -4.12 -9.06 -10.44
N ILE A 162 -4.68 -9.16 -11.65
CA ILE A 162 -4.43 -8.19 -12.73
C ILE A 162 -4.95 -6.81 -12.34
N ALA A 163 -6.16 -6.73 -11.76
CA ALA A 163 -6.73 -5.48 -11.28
C ALA A 163 -5.84 -4.84 -10.20
N ALA A 164 -5.30 -5.63 -9.27
CA ALA A 164 -4.37 -5.17 -8.25
C ALA A 164 -3.10 -4.58 -8.86
N PHE A 165 -2.53 -5.28 -9.83
CA PHE A 165 -1.37 -4.79 -10.56
C PHE A 165 -1.66 -3.47 -11.28
N ILE A 166 -2.77 -3.39 -12.03
CA ILE A 166 -3.17 -2.17 -12.75
C ILE A 166 -3.42 -1.02 -11.78
N SER A 167 -4.15 -1.27 -10.69
CA SER A 167 -4.43 -0.30 -9.64
C SER A 167 -3.13 0.27 -9.07
N GLY A 168 -2.19 -0.60 -8.67
CA GLY A 168 -0.88 -0.20 -8.17
C GLY A 168 -0.06 0.57 -9.20
N PHE A 169 -0.09 0.14 -10.45
CA PHE A 169 0.62 0.79 -11.56
C PHE A 169 0.10 2.22 -11.77
N ILE A 170 -1.22 2.41 -11.78
CA ILE A 170 -1.85 3.72 -11.90
C ILE A 170 -1.52 4.60 -10.69
N GLY A 171 -1.61 4.07 -9.46
CA GLY A 171 -1.28 4.82 -8.25
C GLY A 171 0.14 5.38 -8.26
N ALA A 172 1.12 4.58 -8.65
CA ALA A 172 2.51 5.03 -8.79
C ALA A 172 2.68 6.04 -9.94
N LEU A 173 1.98 5.87 -11.05
CA LEU A 173 2.02 6.83 -12.15
C LEU A 173 1.44 8.19 -11.76
N ILE A 174 0.33 8.22 -11.02
CA ILE A 174 -0.26 9.47 -10.53
C ILE A 174 0.80 10.21 -9.69
N ALA A 175 1.47 9.53 -8.77
CA ALA A 175 2.55 10.12 -7.99
C ALA A 175 3.68 10.69 -8.87
N PHE A 176 4.09 9.93 -9.89
CA PHE A 176 5.11 10.37 -10.85
C PHE A 176 4.70 11.65 -11.57
N TRP A 177 3.48 11.71 -12.12
CA TRP A 177 3.01 12.88 -12.85
C TRP A 177 2.80 14.10 -11.96
N VAL A 178 2.26 13.91 -10.75
CA VAL A 178 2.17 14.98 -9.74
C VAL A 178 3.56 15.55 -9.45
N SER A 179 4.56 14.68 -9.32
CA SER A 179 5.95 15.12 -9.08
C SER A 179 6.59 15.86 -10.25
N LYS A 180 6.09 15.69 -11.48
CA LYS A 180 6.58 16.42 -12.66
C LYS A 180 5.83 17.73 -12.91
N ALA A 181 4.57 17.80 -12.48
CA ALA A 181 3.74 18.98 -12.67
C ALA A 181 3.96 20.05 -11.59
N PHE A 182 4.31 19.65 -10.37
CA PHE A 182 4.31 20.53 -9.20
C PHE A 182 5.63 20.57 -8.41
N LEU A 183 6.66 19.79 -8.75
CA LEU A 183 7.93 19.67 -8.00
C LEU A 183 9.17 19.66 -8.93
#